data_AF-A0A3R9M514-F1
#
_entry.id   AF-A0A3R9M514-F1
#
_cell.length_a   1.000
_cell.length_b   1.000
_cell.length_c   1.000
_cell.angle_alpha   90.00
_cell.angle_beta   90.00
_cell.angle_gamma   90.00
#
_symmetry.space_group_name_H-M   'P 1'
#
loop_
_entity.id
_entity.type
_entity.pdbx_description
1 polymer ?
#
loop_
_entity_poly.entity_id
_entity_poly.type
_entity_poly.pdbx_seq_one_letter_code
_entity_poly.pdbx_strand_id
1 'polypeptide(L)'
;MAALIRQLGAGSAALAPADSAVAPASWPDALEAPEAVAGPVVTDELAGNSWSSLTVVWAWILGILWVATTIALAVQKPTVSAPRWVLWLSLVVVPVYIALVVFTSWPLPAAGLLALCYGFPLLYAHWYLRRVGRELRTRYATKTRHEQYVFLHRAHHNLGFTAWLFPLGLAFYWSRYRRRLRQLREAPYACPACAAPMRRLNEQADDEKLALHQVAEEQVQSVDYDVWHCPQCQQTFTLDYQNLSTDVLPCPECQHRTLQPRTDQVVHSATTSSEGWGWHVHRCYFCNHEQKEKYTIARLATSSGGSSGSSSSSASSSGSSWSSSSGGSSGGGGAGSSW
;
A
#
# COMPACT_ATOMS: atom_id res chain seq x y z
N MET A 1 -16.52 -12.99 43.58
CA MET A 1 -17.51 -12.41 44.51
C MET A 1 -18.47 -11.60 43.66
N ALA A 2 -19.56 -12.19 43.16
CA ALA A 2 -20.82 -12.43 43.87
C ALA A 2 -21.46 -11.14 44.41
N ALA A 3 -22.71 -10.91 43.96
CA ALA A 3 -23.77 -10.15 44.62
C ALA A 3 -23.60 -8.60 44.61
N LEU A 4 -24.63 -7.75 44.54
CA LEU A 4 -26.10 -7.81 44.54
C LEU A 4 -26.53 -6.34 44.23
N ILE A 5 -27.47 -6.05 43.32
CA ILE A 5 -28.91 -5.76 43.59
C ILE A 5 -29.25 -4.34 44.16
N ARG A 6 -30.24 -3.71 43.48
CA ARG A 6 -31.29 -2.75 43.96
C ARG A 6 -30.86 -1.39 44.52
N GLN A 7 -31.69 -0.35 44.57
CA GLN A 7 -32.95 0.09 43.96
C GLN A 7 -33.11 1.56 44.45
N LEU A 8 -33.65 2.42 43.58
CA LEU A 8 -34.71 3.42 43.84
C LEU A 8 -34.72 4.23 45.15
N GLY A 9 -34.87 5.54 45.02
CA GLY A 9 -35.29 6.41 46.11
C GLY A 9 -35.52 7.84 45.64
N ALA A 10 -36.74 8.14 45.20
CA ALA A 10 -37.23 9.51 45.08
C ALA A 10 -37.35 10.12 46.48
N GLY A 11 -36.80 11.32 46.67
CA GLY A 11 -36.90 12.10 47.90
C GLY A 11 -37.33 13.52 47.58
N SER A 12 -38.62 13.77 47.78
CA SER A 12 -39.23 15.09 47.88
C SER A 12 -38.74 15.83 49.13
N ALA A 13 -38.44 17.12 49.02
CA ALA A 13 -38.43 18.03 50.16
C ALA A 13 -39.02 19.38 49.73
N ALA A 14 -40.05 19.80 50.46
CA ALA A 14 -40.80 21.02 50.28
C ALA A 14 -40.34 22.10 51.28
N LEU A 15 -40.47 23.36 50.85
CA LEU A 15 -40.83 24.58 51.59
C LEU A 15 -40.00 25.00 52.82
N ALA A 16 -39.43 26.21 52.76
CA ALA A 16 -39.92 27.38 53.52
C ALA A 16 -39.15 28.68 53.15
N PRO A 17 -39.73 29.87 53.39
CA PRO A 17 -39.43 31.12 52.66
C PRO A 17 -38.86 32.25 53.55
N ALA A 18 -38.69 33.42 52.91
CA ALA A 18 -38.63 34.77 53.50
C ALA A 18 -37.32 35.10 54.26
N ASP A 19 -36.79 36.32 54.30
CA ASP A 19 -37.27 37.67 54.01
C ASP A 19 -36.05 38.56 53.76
N SER A 20 -36.19 39.57 52.91
CA SER A 20 -35.64 40.91 53.17
C SER A 20 -36.33 41.92 52.25
N ALA A 21 -37.06 42.80 52.92
CA ALA A 21 -37.86 43.90 52.44
C ALA A 21 -37.10 44.89 51.52
N VAL A 22 -37.84 45.57 50.64
CA VAL A 22 -38.21 47.00 50.75
C VAL A 22 -39.06 47.37 49.52
N ALA A 23 -40.20 48.03 49.77
CA ALA A 23 -41.09 48.67 48.78
C ALA A 23 -41.00 50.22 48.98
N PRO A 24 -41.81 51.09 48.34
CA PRO A 24 -42.58 51.04 47.07
C PRO A 24 -42.44 52.35 46.22
N ALA A 25 -43.16 52.43 45.08
CA ALA A 25 -43.74 53.61 44.38
C ALA A 25 -43.60 53.45 42.85
N SER A 26 -44.52 53.79 41.94
CA SER A 26 -45.90 54.28 41.91
C SER A 26 -46.30 54.33 40.40
N TRP A 27 -47.51 53.85 40.07
CA TRP A 27 -48.41 53.93 38.87
C TRP A 27 -48.14 54.94 37.72
N PRO A 28 -48.78 54.89 36.50
CA PRO A 28 -50.01 54.16 36.09
C PRO A 28 -50.01 53.53 34.65
N ASP A 29 -51.22 53.13 34.24
CA ASP A 29 -51.71 52.40 33.06
C ASP A 29 -51.26 52.81 31.63
N ALA A 30 -51.25 51.77 30.79
CA ALA A 30 -51.74 51.68 29.41
C ALA A 30 -51.54 52.85 28.43
N LEU A 31 -50.68 52.63 27.42
CA LEU A 31 -50.84 53.20 26.06
C LEU A 31 -50.33 52.21 25.00
N GLU A 32 -50.97 52.30 23.85
CA GLU A 32 -51.06 51.35 22.74
C GLU A 32 -49.75 50.97 22.03
N ALA A 33 -49.81 49.80 21.38
CA ALA A 33 -48.76 49.23 20.56
C ALA A 33 -48.45 50.06 19.30
N PRO A 34 -47.17 50.17 18.88
CA PRO A 34 -46.83 50.46 17.50
C PRO A 34 -46.50 49.17 16.74
N GLU A 35 -47.10 49.05 15.55
CA GLU A 35 -46.86 48.01 14.55
C GLU A 35 -45.36 47.87 14.26
N ALA A 36 -44.83 46.67 14.49
CA ALA A 36 -43.48 46.30 14.08
C ALA A 36 -43.44 46.15 12.56
N VAL A 37 -42.86 47.15 11.89
CA VAL A 37 -42.50 47.11 10.47
C VAL A 37 -41.61 45.88 10.24
N ALA A 38 -42.13 44.91 9.50
CA ALA A 38 -41.35 43.78 9.00
C ALA A 38 -40.27 44.31 8.06
N GLY A 39 -39.06 44.49 8.57
CA GLY A 39 -37.86 44.61 7.75
C GLY A 39 -37.71 43.34 6.90
N PRO A 40 -37.18 43.42 5.67
CA PRO A 40 -37.02 42.24 4.84
C PRO A 40 -36.10 41.27 5.57
N VAL A 41 -36.63 40.10 5.90
CA VAL A 41 -35.83 38.94 6.22
C VAL A 41 -35.02 38.67 4.97
N VAL A 42 -33.75 39.10 4.98
CA VAL A 42 -32.74 38.60 4.06
C VAL A 42 -32.63 37.12 4.39
N THR A 43 -33.47 36.31 3.75
CA THR A 43 -33.19 34.90 3.57
C THR A 43 -31.97 34.92 2.68
N ASP A 44 -30.82 34.69 3.31
CA ASP A 44 -29.57 34.43 2.61
C ASP A 44 -29.74 33.06 1.92
N GLU A 45 -30.57 33.02 0.87
CA GLU A 45 -30.62 31.97 -0.15
C GLU A 45 -29.36 32.09 -1.02
N LEU A 46 -28.20 32.15 -0.38
CA LEU A 46 -26.94 31.75 -0.98
C LEU A 46 -26.75 30.27 -0.66
N ALA A 47 -27.61 29.45 -1.28
CA ALA A 47 -27.28 28.05 -1.58
C ALA A 47 -26.18 28.02 -2.66
N GLY A 48 -25.08 28.73 -2.40
CA GLY A 48 -23.90 28.80 -3.23
C GLY A 48 -22.88 27.81 -2.70
N ASN A 49 -22.95 26.56 -3.18
CA ASN A 49 -21.83 25.62 -3.29
C ASN A 49 -20.80 25.63 -2.13
N SER A 50 -21.21 25.79 -0.88
CA SER A 50 -20.28 25.90 0.24
C SER A 50 -19.82 24.51 0.65
N TRP A 51 -18.71 24.06 0.05
CA TRP A 51 -18.04 22.85 0.49
C TRP A 51 -17.70 23.00 1.96
N SER A 52 -18.20 22.08 2.80
CA SER A 52 -17.73 22.03 4.18
C SER A 52 -16.24 21.71 4.18
N SER A 53 -15.49 22.24 5.14
CA SER A 53 -14.06 21.94 5.31
C SER A 53 -13.78 20.43 5.28
N LEU A 54 -14.69 19.62 5.82
CA LEU A 54 -14.65 18.16 5.76
C LEU A 54 -14.73 17.59 4.33
N THR A 55 -15.64 18.10 3.48
CA THR A 55 -15.76 17.62 2.08
C THR A 55 -14.51 17.89 1.26
N VAL A 56 -13.86 19.04 1.50
CA VAL A 56 -12.58 19.39 0.87
C VAL A 56 -11.49 18.42 1.30
N VAL A 57 -11.37 18.15 2.60
CA VAL A 57 -10.40 17.18 3.13
C VAL A 57 -10.60 15.79 2.53
N TRP A 58 -11.84 15.29 2.45
CA TRP A 58 -12.13 14.00 1.84
C TRP A 58 -11.79 13.93 0.35
N ALA A 59 -12.02 15.01 -0.41
CA ALA A 59 -11.64 15.08 -1.81
C ALA A 59 -10.12 15.04 -2.01
N TRP A 60 -9.34 15.71 -1.15
CA TRP A 60 -7.88 15.62 -1.16
C TRP A 60 -7.39 14.21 -0.82
N ILE A 61 -7.92 13.58 0.22
CA ILE A 61 -7.59 12.19 0.57
C ILE A 61 -7.87 11.25 -0.60
N LEU A 62 -9.05 11.39 -1.22
CA LEU A 62 -9.45 10.61 -2.39
C LEU A 62 -8.49 10.82 -3.58
N GLY A 63 -8.12 12.06 -3.86
CA GLY A 63 -7.18 12.40 -4.92
C GLY A 63 -5.78 11.82 -4.67
N ILE A 64 -5.25 11.98 -3.46
CA ILE A 64 -3.94 11.42 -3.08
C ILE A 64 -3.95 9.89 -3.19
N LEU A 65 -4.99 9.24 -2.67
CA LEU A 65 -5.12 7.79 -2.75
C LEU A 65 -5.21 7.32 -4.21
N TRP A 66 -5.96 8.01 -5.06
CA TRP A 66 -6.05 7.71 -6.49
C TRP A 66 -4.69 7.87 -7.19
N VAL A 67 -3.98 8.97 -6.96
CA VAL A 67 -2.64 9.18 -7.55
C VAL A 67 -1.67 8.09 -7.07
N ALA A 68 -1.60 7.84 -5.77
CA ALA A 68 -0.73 6.84 -5.19
C ALA A 68 -1.00 5.44 -5.74
N THR A 69 -2.27 5.05 -5.87
CA THR A 69 -2.67 3.74 -6.38
C THR A 69 -2.44 3.61 -7.88
N THR A 70 -2.66 4.68 -8.64
CA THR A 70 -2.35 4.74 -10.08
C THR A 70 -0.85 4.59 -10.30
N ILE A 71 -0.01 5.32 -9.56
CA ILE A 71 1.45 5.21 -9.62
C ILE A 71 1.90 3.80 -9.19
N ALA A 72 1.39 3.27 -8.08
CA ALA A 72 1.74 1.94 -7.61
C ALA A 72 1.48 0.87 -8.69
N LEU A 73 0.30 0.89 -9.33
CA LEU A 73 -0.03 -0.02 -10.43
C LEU A 73 0.79 0.28 -11.71
N ALA A 74 1.13 1.54 -11.96
CA ALA A 74 1.85 1.99 -13.13
C ALA A 74 3.37 1.89 -13.03
N VAL A 75 3.96 1.59 -11.86
CA VAL A 75 5.41 1.36 -11.68
C VAL A 75 5.73 -0.12 -11.62
N GLN A 76 4.81 -0.95 -11.14
CA GLN A 76 4.98 -2.40 -11.12
C GLN A 76 5.37 -2.95 -12.50
N LYS A 77 6.26 -3.95 -12.53
CA LYS A 77 6.61 -4.70 -13.74
C LYS A 77 5.64 -5.88 -13.84
N PRO A 78 4.56 -5.80 -14.65
CA PRO A 78 3.57 -6.85 -14.68
C PRO A 78 4.15 -8.09 -15.36
N THR A 79 3.81 -9.27 -14.84
CA THR A 79 4.19 -10.55 -15.46
C THR A 79 3.54 -10.75 -16.83
N VAL A 80 2.35 -10.18 -17.01
CA VAL A 80 1.56 -10.23 -18.25
C VAL A 80 1.39 -8.84 -18.82
N SER A 81 1.50 -8.69 -20.14
CA SER A 81 1.33 -7.40 -20.82
C SER A 81 -0.03 -6.78 -20.50
N ALA A 82 -0.03 -5.54 -20.00
CA ALA A 82 -1.24 -4.77 -19.72
C ALA A 82 -1.17 -3.33 -20.26
N PRO A 83 -2.31 -2.77 -20.72
CA PRO A 83 -2.39 -1.44 -21.27
C PRO A 83 -2.27 -0.41 -20.15
N ARG A 84 -1.02 -0.07 -19.80
CA ARG A 84 -0.72 1.00 -18.84
C ARG A 84 -1.29 2.35 -19.27
N TRP A 85 -1.56 2.54 -20.57
CA TRP A 85 -2.19 3.77 -21.08
C TRP A 85 -3.52 4.08 -20.40
N VAL A 86 -4.25 3.08 -19.90
CA VAL A 86 -5.50 3.30 -19.14
C VAL A 86 -5.25 4.05 -17.82
N LEU A 87 -4.14 3.74 -17.15
CA LEU A 87 -3.73 4.41 -15.91
C LEU A 87 -3.27 5.84 -16.20
N TRP A 88 -2.48 6.05 -17.25
CA TRP A 88 -2.05 7.39 -17.69
C TRP A 88 -3.22 8.25 -18.17
N LEU A 89 -4.18 7.65 -18.88
CA LEU A 89 -5.40 8.33 -19.29
C LEU A 89 -6.18 8.83 -18.07
N SER A 90 -6.26 8.04 -17.00
CA SER A 90 -6.91 8.49 -15.77
C SER A 90 -6.26 9.75 -15.21
N LEU A 91 -4.91 9.84 -15.26
CA LEU A 91 -4.16 11.01 -14.78
C LEU A 91 -4.43 12.28 -15.59
N VAL A 92 -5.01 12.18 -16.78
CA VAL A 92 -5.44 13.31 -17.60
C VAL A 92 -6.94 13.58 -17.41
N VAL A 93 -7.76 12.53 -17.46
CA VAL A 93 -9.23 12.63 -17.42
C VAL A 93 -9.72 13.17 -16.08
N VAL A 94 -9.15 12.71 -14.96
CA VAL A 94 -9.58 13.14 -13.62
C VAL A 94 -9.31 14.63 -13.39
N PRO A 95 -8.10 15.18 -13.66
CA PRO A 95 -7.86 16.62 -13.56
C PRO A 95 -8.69 17.46 -14.53
N VAL A 96 -8.87 17.00 -15.78
CA VAL A 96 -9.71 17.71 -16.76
C VAL A 96 -11.16 17.77 -16.30
N TYR A 97 -11.69 16.68 -15.74
CA TYR A 97 -13.04 16.66 -15.15
C TYR A 97 -13.14 17.64 -13.97
N ILE A 98 -12.17 17.63 -13.04
CA ILE A 98 -12.14 18.56 -11.92
C ILE A 98 -12.10 20.01 -12.42
N ALA A 99 -11.23 20.33 -13.39
CA ALA A 99 -11.12 21.66 -13.97
C ALA A 99 -12.44 22.09 -14.64
N LEU A 100 -13.02 21.24 -15.49
CA LEU A 100 -14.28 21.52 -16.16
C LEU A 100 -15.38 21.87 -15.16
N VAL A 101 -15.47 21.13 -14.07
CA VAL A 101 -16.51 21.38 -13.07
C VAL A 101 -16.26 22.67 -12.30
N VAL A 102 -15.00 23.00 -11.99
CA VAL A 102 -14.62 24.30 -11.40
C VAL A 102 -14.98 25.47 -12.35
N PHE A 103 -14.71 25.34 -13.65
CA PHE A 103 -14.95 26.41 -14.63
C PHE A 103 -16.43 26.57 -15.00
N THR A 104 -17.20 25.49 -15.06
CA THR A 104 -18.61 25.53 -15.47
C THR A 104 -19.56 25.79 -14.30
N SER A 105 -19.05 25.91 -13.07
CA SER A 105 -19.83 25.98 -11.83
C SER A 105 -20.82 24.83 -11.67
N TRP A 106 -20.61 23.74 -12.42
CA TRP A 106 -21.45 22.56 -12.39
C TRP A 106 -21.29 21.89 -11.02
N PRO A 107 -22.35 21.32 -10.41
CA PRO A 107 -22.18 20.62 -9.14
C PRO A 107 -21.26 19.42 -9.34
N LEU A 108 -20.21 19.25 -8.54
CA LEU A 108 -19.39 18.02 -8.53
C LEU A 108 -20.21 16.90 -7.84
N PRO A 109 -20.87 15.96 -8.56
CA PRO A 109 -21.44 14.81 -7.88
C PRO A 109 -20.28 14.01 -7.27
N ALA A 110 -20.26 13.89 -5.94
CA ALA A 110 -19.23 13.12 -5.23
C ALA A 110 -19.13 11.68 -5.78
N ALA A 111 -20.25 11.11 -6.20
CA ALA A 111 -20.30 9.80 -6.86
C ALA A 111 -19.54 9.75 -8.19
N GLY A 112 -19.59 10.82 -8.99
CA GLY A 112 -18.86 10.89 -10.27
C GLY A 112 -17.35 10.98 -10.07
N LEU A 113 -16.91 11.81 -9.14
CA LEU A 113 -15.49 11.92 -8.76
C LEU A 113 -14.97 10.57 -8.22
N LEU A 114 -15.73 9.94 -7.32
CA LEU A 114 -15.38 8.63 -6.76
C LEU A 114 -15.33 7.56 -7.85
N ALA A 115 -16.29 7.53 -8.78
CA ALA A 115 -16.31 6.60 -9.90
C ALA A 115 -15.10 6.78 -10.83
N LEU A 116 -14.66 8.02 -11.10
CA LEU A 116 -13.48 8.25 -11.92
C LEU A 116 -12.19 7.85 -11.17
N CYS A 117 -12.03 8.28 -9.92
CA CYS A 117 -10.86 7.97 -9.11
C CYS A 117 -10.70 6.45 -8.85
N TYR A 118 -11.77 5.73 -8.55
CA TYR A 118 -11.71 4.29 -8.29
C TYR A 118 -11.88 3.43 -9.54
N GLY A 119 -12.67 3.89 -10.52
CA GLY A 119 -13.08 3.11 -11.68
C GLY A 119 -11.94 2.78 -12.63
N PHE A 120 -11.05 3.73 -12.92
CA PHE A 120 -9.90 3.47 -13.81
C PHE A 120 -8.91 2.45 -13.23
N PRO A 121 -8.40 2.60 -11.99
CA PRO A 121 -7.55 1.59 -11.35
C PRO A 121 -8.23 0.23 -11.21
N LEU A 122 -9.52 0.21 -10.85
CA LEU A 122 -10.30 -1.03 -10.71
C LEU A 122 -10.45 -1.74 -12.07
N LEU A 123 -10.78 -1.00 -13.13
CA LEU A 123 -10.90 -1.52 -14.49
C LEU A 123 -9.57 -2.11 -14.97
N TYR A 124 -8.45 -1.39 -14.75
CA TYR A 124 -7.12 -1.89 -15.07
C TYR A 124 -6.81 -3.18 -14.31
N ALA A 125 -7.05 -3.21 -12.99
CA ALA A 125 -6.83 -4.40 -12.16
C ALA A 125 -7.67 -5.58 -12.66
N HIS A 126 -8.96 -5.40 -12.91
CA HIS A 126 -9.82 -6.46 -13.48
C HIS A 126 -9.32 -6.95 -14.82
N TRP A 127 -8.93 -6.05 -15.72
CA TRP A 127 -8.42 -6.42 -17.04
C TRP A 127 -7.12 -7.22 -16.92
N TYR A 128 -6.18 -6.79 -16.07
CA TYR A 128 -4.93 -7.49 -15.82
C TYR A 128 -5.18 -8.89 -15.25
N LEU A 129 -6.03 -9.01 -14.23
CA LEU A 129 -6.35 -10.29 -13.59
C LEU A 129 -7.10 -11.22 -14.56
N ARG A 130 -7.95 -10.70 -15.44
CA ARG A 130 -8.58 -11.49 -16.52
C ARG A 130 -7.55 -12.01 -17.52
N ARG A 131 -6.52 -11.22 -17.84
CA ARG A 131 -5.41 -11.63 -18.70
C ARG A 131 -4.56 -12.72 -18.04
N VAL A 132 -4.20 -12.57 -16.76
CA VAL A 132 -3.52 -13.63 -15.99
C VAL A 132 -4.33 -14.92 -16.02
N GLY A 133 -5.65 -14.84 -15.80
CA GLY A 133 -6.53 -16.02 -15.88
C GLY A 133 -6.62 -16.63 -17.28
N ARG A 134 -6.56 -15.82 -18.34
CA ARG A 134 -6.52 -16.30 -19.73
C ARG A 134 -5.21 -17.03 -20.00
N GLU A 135 -4.09 -16.44 -19.61
CA GLU A 135 -2.76 -17.00 -19.80
C GLU A 135 -2.56 -18.31 -19.02
N LEU A 136 -3.10 -18.39 -17.81
CA LEU A 136 -3.15 -19.62 -17.03
C LEU A 136 -3.89 -20.74 -17.78
N ARG A 137 -5.05 -20.43 -18.38
CA ARG A 137 -5.87 -21.39 -19.13
C ARG A 137 -5.33 -21.77 -20.50
N THR A 138 -4.50 -20.92 -21.11
CA THR A 138 -3.97 -21.18 -22.45
C THR A 138 -2.54 -21.69 -22.43
N ARG A 139 -1.61 -20.94 -21.82
CA ARG A 139 -0.17 -21.24 -21.86
C ARG A 139 0.25 -22.22 -20.76
N TYR A 140 -0.37 -22.12 -19.59
CA TYR A 140 0.01 -22.92 -18.42
C TYR A 140 -0.92 -24.11 -18.15
N ALA A 141 -1.93 -24.34 -18.99
CA ALA A 141 -2.86 -25.46 -18.80
C ALA A 141 -2.19 -26.84 -18.95
N THR A 142 -1.18 -26.94 -19.83
CA THR A 142 -0.39 -28.16 -20.05
C THR A 142 0.86 -28.22 -19.18
N LYS A 143 1.17 -27.14 -18.46
CA LYS A 143 2.35 -27.04 -17.59
C LYS A 143 2.10 -27.74 -16.27
N THR A 144 3.20 -28.09 -15.59
CA THR A 144 3.13 -28.76 -14.30
C THR A 144 2.41 -27.89 -13.28
N ARG A 145 1.86 -28.54 -12.25
CA ARG A 145 1.14 -27.84 -11.17
C ARG A 145 2.04 -26.85 -10.44
N HIS A 146 3.31 -27.19 -10.27
CA HIS A 146 4.33 -26.34 -9.69
C HIS A 146 4.58 -25.08 -10.54
N GLU A 147 4.79 -25.22 -11.86
CA GLU A 147 4.96 -24.06 -12.75
C GLU A 147 3.71 -23.16 -12.77
N GLN A 148 2.51 -23.76 -12.72
CA GLN A 148 1.25 -23.02 -12.59
C GLN A 148 1.21 -22.21 -11.30
N TYR A 149 1.67 -22.78 -10.17
CA TYR A 149 1.77 -22.09 -8.89
C TYR A 149 2.76 -20.91 -8.99
N VAL A 150 3.97 -21.15 -9.48
CA VAL A 150 5.03 -20.13 -9.55
C VAL A 150 4.58 -18.95 -10.41
N PHE A 151 3.99 -19.22 -11.58
CA PHE A 151 3.41 -18.18 -12.42
C PHE A 151 2.32 -17.39 -11.68
N LEU A 152 1.37 -18.09 -11.07
CA LEU A 152 0.23 -17.44 -10.42
C LEU A 152 0.68 -16.61 -9.21
N HIS A 153 1.60 -17.12 -8.40
CA HIS A 153 2.17 -16.42 -7.25
C HIS A 153 2.92 -15.16 -7.69
N ARG A 154 3.80 -15.27 -8.70
CA ARG A 154 4.54 -14.14 -9.27
C ARG A 154 3.62 -13.09 -9.90
N ALA A 155 2.55 -13.52 -10.57
CA ALA A 155 1.60 -12.61 -11.20
C ALA A 155 0.77 -11.78 -10.20
N HIS A 156 0.62 -12.26 -8.97
CA HIS A 156 -0.12 -11.59 -7.89
C HIS A 156 0.77 -10.93 -6.83
N HIS A 157 2.09 -11.10 -6.94
CA HIS A 157 3.05 -10.41 -6.09
C HIS A 157 2.86 -8.90 -6.20
N ASN A 158 2.97 -8.18 -5.07
CA ASN A 158 2.70 -6.74 -4.94
C ASN A 158 1.28 -6.26 -5.28
N LEU A 159 0.31 -7.15 -5.56
CA LEU A 159 -1.09 -6.78 -5.82
C LEU A 159 -2.01 -6.98 -4.62
N GLY A 160 -1.48 -7.46 -3.48
CA GLY A 160 -2.29 -7.73 -2.27
C GLY A 160 -3.08 -6.52 -1.77
N PHE A 161 -2.54 -5.30 -1.92
CA PHE A 161 -3.23 -4.06 -1.53
C PHE A 161 -4.55 -3.83 -2.31
N THR A 162 -4.68 -4.39 -3.52
CA THR A 162 -5.92 -4.25 -4.32
C THR A 162 -7.11 -4.94 -3.66
N ALA A 163 -6.87 -5.97 -2.83
CA ALA A 163 -7.92 -6.61 -2.05
C ALA A 163 -8.49 -5.68 -0.97
N TRP A 164 -7.63 -4.83 -0.40
CA TRP A 164 -8.01 -3.86 0.63
C TRP A 164 -8.61 -2.58 0.02
N LEU A 165 -8.06 -2.12 -1.10
CA LEU A 165 -8.52 -0.94 -1.81
C LEU A 165 -9.86 -1.16 -2.54
N PHE A 166 -10.09 -2.36 -3.08
CA PHE A 166 -11.30 -2.71 -3.81
C PHE A 166 -11.98 -3.95 -3.20
N PRO A 167 -12.43 -3.88 -1.94
CA PRO A 167 -12.93 -5.04 -1.22
C PRO A 167 -14.14 -5.64 -1.92
N LEU A 168 -15.12 -4.83 -2.32
CA LEU A 168 -16.33 -5.32 -3.00
C LEU A 168 -16.04 -5.81 -4.43
N GLY A 169 -15.22 -5.09 -5.19
CA GLY A 169 -14.92 -5.43 -6.58
C GLY A 169 -14.07 -6.70 -6.75
N LEU A 170 -13.18 -6.99 -5.80
CA LEU A 170 -12.19 -8.07 -5.93
C LEU A 170 -12.27 -9.15 -4.84
N ALA A 171 -13.16 -9.06 -3.83
CA ALA A 171 -13.24 -10.05 -2.75
C ALA A 171 -13.40 -11.50 -3.26
N PHE A 172 -14.35 -11.72 -4.18
CA PHE A 172 -14.58 -13.06 -4.73
C PHE A 172 -13.36 -13.57 -5.51
N TYR A 173 -12.72 -12.68 -6.28
CA TYR A 173 -11.51 -13.00 -7.03
C TYR A 173 -10.37 -13.44 -6.09
N TRP A 174 -10.06 -12.64 -5.06
CA TRP A 174 -8.99 -12.94 -4.11
C TRP A 174 -9.27 -14.19 -3.26
N SER A 175 -10.53 -14.46 -2.93
CA SER A 175 -10.92 -15.72 -2.29
C SER A 175 -10.66 -16.93 -3.19
N ARG A 176 -11.07 -16.86 -4.46
CA ARG A 176 -10.84 -17.92 -5.45
C ARG A 176 -9.35 -18.12 -5.73
N TYR A 177 -8.58 -17.04 -5.88
CA TYR A 177 -7.12 -17.07 -6.05
C TYR A 177 -6.45 -17.80 -4.88
N ARG A 178 -6.75 -17.42 -3.63
CA ARG A 178 -6.17 -18.06 -2.43
C ARG A 178 -6.50 -19.55 -2.36
N ARG A 179 -7.75 -19.94 -2.66
CA ARG A 179 -8.15 -21.35 -2.73
C ARG A 179 -7.41 -22.10 -3.82
N ARG A 180 -7.28 -21.51 -5.01
CA ARG A 180 -6.57 -22.12 -6.14
C ARG A 180 -5.08 -22.31 -5.83
N LEU A 181 -4.45 -21.31 -5.22
CA LEU A 181 -3.04 -21.37 -4.86
C LEU A 181 -2.77 -22.48 -3.84
N ARG A 182 -3.61 -22.61 -2.80
CA ARG A 182 -3.57 -23.74 -1.86
C ARG A 182 -3.74 -25.09 -2.57
N GLN A 183 -4.73 -25.22 -3.45
CA GLN A 183 -4.94 -26.46 -4.23
C GLN A 183 -3.72 -26.83 -5.09
N LEU A 184 -3.05 -25.85 -5.69
CA LEU A 184 -1.85 -26.10 -6.51
C LEU A 184 -0.65 -26.54 -5.66
N ARG A 185 -0.54 -26.09 -4.41
CA ARG A 185 0.56 -26.46 -3.52
C ARG A 185 0.28 -27.76 -2.75
N GLU A 186 -0.87 -27.85 -2.09
CA GLU A 186 -1.18 -28.89 -1.09
C GLU A 186 -1.77 -30.19 -1.65
N ALA A 187 -2.22 -30.23 -2.90
CA ALA A 187 -2.79 -31.47 -3.46
C ALA A 187 -1.73 -32.58 -3.55
N PRO A 188 -2.04 -33.86 -3.31
CA PRO A 188 -1.06 -34.94 -3.44
C PRO A 188 -0.44 -35.00 -4.84
N TYR A 189 0.87 -35.28 -4.93
CA TYR A 189 1.53 -35.65 -6.19
C TYR A 189 1.49 -37.18 -6.36
N ALA A 190 1.44 -37.64 -7.61
CA ALA A 190 1.63 -39.06 -7.92
C ALA A 190 3.14 -39.36 -7.98
N CYS A 191 3.56 -40.43 -7.32
CA CYS A 191 4.95 -40.86 -7.34
C CYS A 191 5.39 -41.24 -8.77
N PRO A 192 6.54 -40.77 -9.26
CA PRO A 192 7.00 -41.10 -10.61
C PRO A 192 7.36 -42.58 -10.78
N ALA A 193 7.73 -43.30 -9.71
CA ALA A 193 8.09 -44.71 -9.78
C ALA A 193 6.89 -45.67 -9.66
N CYS A 194 5.91 -45.37 -8.80
CA CYS A 194 4.81 -46.31 -8.48
C CYS A 194 3.40 -45.73 -8.63
N ALA A 195 3.26 -44.47 -9.06
CA ALA A 195 2.00 -43.74 -9.20
C ALA A 195 1.17 -43.55 -7.90
N ALA A 196 1.66 -44.04 -6.76
CA ALA A 196 1.01 -43.88 -5.47
C ALA A 196 0.93 -42.40 -5.04
N PRO A 197 -0.12 -41.99 -4.29
CA PRO A 197 -0.22 -40.64 -3.76
C PRO A 197 0.90 -40.39 -2.74
N MET A 198 1.67 -39.33 -2.96
CA MET A 198 2.72 -38.87 -2.06
C MET A 198 2.13 -37.96 -0.98
N ARG A 199 2.78 -37.93 0.18
CA ARG A 199 2.47 -37.03 1.29
C ARG A 199 3.57 -35.99 1.43
N ARG A 200 3.20 -34.72 1.62
CA ARG A 200 4.15 -33.66 1.98
C ARG A 200 4.65 -33.88 3.41
N LEU A 201 5.95 -33.83 3.60
CA LEU A 201 6.57 -33.82 4.91
C LEU A 201 6.28 -32.48 5.62
N ASN A 202 6.52 -32.44 6.92
CA ASN A 202 6.52 -31.20 7.70
C ASN A 202 7.95 -30.63 7.78
N GLU A 203 8.06 -29.34 8.07
CA GLU A 203 9.32 -28.57 8.07
C GLU A 203 10.47 -29.11 8.96
N GLN A 204 10.21 -30.13 9.77
CA GLN A 204 11.27 -30.78 10.57
C GLN A 204 11.75 -32.08 9.92
N ALA A 205 10.87 -32.78 9.20
CA ALA A 205 11.19 -34.06 8.58
C ALA A 205 11.70 -33.91 7.14
N ASP A 206 11.41 -32.78 6.50
CA ASP A 206 12.00 -32.42 5.20
C ASP A 206 13.44 -31.93 5.33
N ASP A 207 13.80 -31.20 6.39
CA ASP A 207 15.18 -30.78 6.69
C ASP A 207 16.20 -31.93 6.56
N GLU A 208 15.84 -33.11 7.07
CA GLU A 208 16.67 -34.32 6.98
C GLU A 208 16.86 -34.85 5.55
N LYS A 209 15.98 -34.47 4.63
CA LYS A 209 15.97 -34.86 3.22
C LYS A 209 16.49 -33.76 2.30
N LEU A 210 16.63 -32.53 2.78
CA LEU A 210 17.14 -31.40 2.03
C LEU A 210 18.67 -31.40 2.00
N ALA A 211 19.22 -30.87 0.91
CA ALA A 211 20.66 -30.62 0.84
C ALA A 211 21.03 -29.42 1.73
N LEU A 212 22.28 -29.36 2.22
CA LEU A 212 22.74 -28.29 3.11
C LEU A 212 22.52 -26.87 2.55
N HIS A 213 22.61 -26.70 1.23
CA HIS A 213 22.36 -25.40 0.59
C HIS A 213 20.86 -25.04 0.58
N GLN A 214 19.97 -26.02 0.48
CA GLN A 214 18.52 -25.81 0.51
C GLN A 214 18.07 -25.42 1.92
N VAL A 215 18.59 -26.10 2.94
CA VAL A 215 18.40 -25.74 4.35
C VAL A 215 18.91 -24.31 4.61
N ALA A 216 20.07 -23.95 4.05
CA ALA A 216 20.59 -22.60 4.15
C ALA A 216 19.70 -21.55 3.47
N GLU A 217 19.08 -21.88 2.33
CA GLU A 217 18.13 -21.00 1.62
C GLU A 217 16.80 -20.80 2.37
N GLU A 218 16.32 -21.83 3.06
CA GLU A 218 15.15 -21.77 3.96
C GLU A 218 15.44 -20.96 5.22
N GLN A 219 16.61 -21.16 5.82
CA GLN A 219 17.04 -20.43 7.01
C GLN A 219 17.10 -18.91 6.78
N VAL A 220 17.44 -18.49 5.55
CA VAL A 220 17.41 -17.08 5.14
C VAL A 220 16.07 -16.63 4.53
N GLN A 221 15.05 -17.50 4.53
CA GLN A 221 13.70 -17.28 4.00
C GLN A 221 13.67 -16.84 2.53
N SER A 222 14.63 -17.35 1.73
CA SER A 222 14.76 -17.00 0.31
C SER A 222 13.96 -17.93 -0.60
N VAL A 223 13.94 -19.21 -0.26
CA VAL A 223 13.27 -20.30 -0.97
C VAL A 223 12.72 -21.23 0.11
N ASP A 224 11.51 -21.72 -0.11
CA ASP A 224 10.78 -22.64 0.76
C ASP A 224 10.63 -23.96 -0.02
N TYR A 225 11.19 -25.06 0.48
CA TYR A 225 11.21 -26.34 -0.21
C TYR A 225 10.15 -27.30 0.35
N ASP A 226 9.17 -27.69 -0.48
CA ASP A 226 8.27 -28.78 -0.11
C ASP A 226 8.90 -30.13 -0.50
N VAL A 227 9.17 -31.01 0.48
CA VAL A 227 9.54 -32.41 0.21
C VAL A 227 8.31 -33.31 0.27
N TRP A 228 8.05 -34.00 -0.84
CA TRP A 228 7.02 -35.03 -0.96
C TRP A 228 7.63 -36.40 -0.81
N HIS A 229 7.07 -37.24 0.06
CA HIS A 229 7.53 -38.60 0.31
C HIS A 229 6.46 -39.62 -0.09
N CYS A 230 6.88 -40.67 -0.82
CA CYS A 230 6.03 -41.79 -1.17
C CYS A 230 6.09 -42.88 -0.08
N PRO A 231 4.98 -43.20 0.61
CA PRO A 231 4.99 -44.22 1.66
C PRO A 231 5.20 -45.66 1.13
N GLN A 232 4.99 -45.92 -0.16
CA GLN A 232 5.11 -47.27 -0.74
C GLN A 232 6.53 -47.60 -1.20
N CYS A 233 7.21 -46.66 -1.87
CA CYS A 233 8.54 -46.90 -2.47
C CYS A 233 9.65 -46.05 -1.86
N GLN A 234 9.36 -45.27 -0.81
CA GLN A 234 10.30 -44.39 -0.08
C GLN A 234 10.99 -43.31 -0.94
N GLN A 235 10.53 -43.09 -2.16
CA GLN A 235 11.08 -42.05 -3.03
C GLN A 235 10.62 -40.66 -2.55
N THR A 236 11.53 -39.69 -2.62
CA THR A 236 11.27 -38.29 -2.33
C THR A 236 11.21 -37.46 -3.62
N PHE A 237 10.46 -36.37 -3.58
CA PHE A 237 10.32 -35.39 -4.66
C PHE A 237 10.26 -33.99 -4.05
N THR A 238 11.24 -33.15 -4.36
CA THR A 238 11.40 -31.82 -3.76
C THR A 238 10.99 -30.73 -4.75
N LEU A 239 10.31 -29.69 -4.27
CA LEU A 239 9.86 -28.53 -5.06
C LEU A 239 10.25 -27.22 -4.40
N ASP A 240 10.70 -26.24 -5.19
CA ASP A 240 11.23 -24.96 -4.71
C ASP A 240 10.24 -23.79 -4.87
N TYR A 241 9.86 -23.14 -3.76
CA TYR A 241 8.98 -21.98 -3.76
C TYR A 241 9.75 -20.73 -3.36
N GLN A 242 10.20 -19.98 -4.37
CA GLN A 242 10.92 -18.74 -4.13
C GLN A 242 10.05 -17.70 -3.41
N ASN A 243 10.60 -17.11 -2.34
CA ASN A 243 10.04 -15.93 -1.71
C ASN A 243 10.35 -14.68 -2.55
N LEU A 244 9.32 -14.04 -3.07
CA LEU A 244 9.46 -12.86 -3.94
C LEU A 244 9.58 -11.55 -3.17
N SER A 245 9.33 -11.57 -1.85
CA SER A 245 9.36 -10.38 -0.99
C SER A 245 10.67 -10.24 -0.21
N THR A 246 11.60 -11.18 -0.38
CA THR A 246 12.91 -11.16 0.28
C THR A 246 13.91 -10.31 -0.50
N ASP A 247 14.78 -9.61 0.23
CA ASP A 247 15.91 -8.86 -0.34
C ASP A 247 17.15 -9.75 -0.53
N VAL A 248 17.04 -11.06 -0.27
CA VAL A 248 18.13 -12.01 -0.41
C VAL A 248 18.41 -12.29 -1.89
N LEU A 249 19.68 -12.17 -2.25
CA LEU A 249 20.17 -12.29 -3.62
C LEU A 249 20.87 -13.64 -3.86
N PRO A 250 20.98 -14.07 -5.13
CA PRO A 250 21.86 -15.18 -5.50
C PRO A 250 23.33 -14.77 -5.28
N CYS A 251 24.08 -15.62 -4.59
CA CYS A 251 25.51 -15.40 -4.36
C CYS A 251 26.30 -15.58 -5.67
N PRO A 252 27.25 -14.69 -6.00
CA PRO A 252 28.06 -14.84 -7.22
C PRO A 252 29.03 -16.04 -7.16
N GLU A 253 29.40 -16.49 -5.96
CA GLU A 253 30.39 -17.56 -5.76
C GLU A 253 29.73 -18.95 -5.75
N CYS A 254 28.70 -19.15 -4.93
CA CYS A 254 28.02 -20.45 -4.82
C CYS A 254 26.69 -20.56 -5.58
N GLN A 255 26.20 -19.47 -6.18
CA GLN A 255 24.95 -19.39 -6.97
C GLN A 255 23.65 -19.65 -6.21
N HIS A 256 23.72 -20.04 -4.93
CA HIS A 256 22.57 -20.19 -4.04
C HIS A 256 22.03 -18.83 -3.58
N ARG A 257 20.71 -18.75 -3.32
CA ARG A 257 20.01 -17.54 -2.86
C ARG A 257 20.21 -17.29 -1.37
N THR A 258 21.46 -17.15 -0.95
CA THR A 258 21.83 -16.99 0.47
C THR A 258 22.57 -15.70 0.77
N LEU A 259 22.69 -14.79 -0.19
CA LEU A 259 23.36 -13.49 -0.02
C LEU A 259 22.45 -12.49 0.69
N GLN A 260 22.64 -12.32 1.99
CA GLN A 260 21.84 -11.42 2.82
C GLN A 260 22.48 -10.03 2.94
N PRO A 261 21.69 -8.95 2.92
CA PRO A 261 22.18 -7.63 3.31
C PRO A 261 22.60 -7.64 4.79
N ARG A 262 23.70 -6.96 5.09
CA ARG A 262 24.23 -6.71 6.44
C ARG A 262 24.17 -5.22 6.73
N THR A 263 24.45 -4.85 7.97
CA THR A 263 24.54 -3.45 8.36
C THR A 263 25.59 -2.74 7.53
N ASP A 264 25.21 -1.60 6.95
CA ASP A 264 26.10 -0.75 6.18
C ASP A 264 27.28 -0.28 7.03
N GLN A 265 28.46 -0.27 6.42
CA GLN A 265 29.70 0.18 7.08
C GLN A 265 30.05 1.57 6.60
N VAL A 266 29.86 2.58 7.45
CA VAL A 266 30.33 3.95 7.18
C VAL A 266 31.83 4.00 7.44
N VAL A 267 32.63 4.27 6.40
CA VAL A 267 34.08 4.38 6.53
C VAL A 267 34.49 5.83 6.79
N HIS A 268 33.90 6.76 6.04
CA HIS A 268 34.07 8.19 6.25
C HIS A 268 32.71 8.85 6.41
N SER A 269 32.49 9.51 7.54
CA SER A 269 31.28 10.30 7.77
C SER A 269 31.26 11.55 6.90
N ALA A 270 30.07 11.93 6.44
CA ALA A 270 29.89 13.19 5.73
C ALA A 270 29.95 14.37 6.71
N THR A 271 30.56 15.46 6.26
CA THR A 271 30.56 16.74 6.97
C THR A 271 29.78 17.78 6.16
N THR A 272 29.67 19.01 6.65
CA THR A 272 29.07 20.11 5.89
C THR A 272 29.94 20.52 4.70
N SER A 273 31.25 20.28 4.74
CA SER A 273 32.20 20.66 3.70
C SER A 273 32.66 19.51 2.80
N SER A 274 32.59 18.26 3.29
CA SER A 274 33.07 17.06 2.58
C SER A 274 32.01 15.97 2.52
N GLU A 275 31.97 15.27 1.38
CA GLU A 275 31.18 14.04 1.26
C GLU A 275 31.78 12.93 2.12
N GLY A 276 30.92 12.07 2.63
CA GLY A 276 31.32 10.82 3.27
C GLY A 276 31.22 9.66 2.29
N TRP A 277 31.64 8.48 2.70
CA TRP A 277 31.39 7.25 1.94
C TRP A 277 31.39 6.01 2.85
N GLY A 278 30.70 4.98 2.41
CA GLY A 278 30.60 3.70 3.10
C GLY A 278 30.48 2.51 2.15
N TRP A 279 30.28 1.33 2.72
CA TRP A 279 30.05 0.08 2.02
C TRP A 279 28.66 -0.47 2.36
N HIS A 280 27.87 -0.77 1.33
CA HIS A 280 26.77 -1.72 1.43
C HIS A 280 27.39 -3.12 1.49
N VAL A 281 27.22 -3.81 2.62
CA VAL A 281 27.84 -5.11 2.84
C VAL A 281 26.78 -6.19 2.67
N HIS A 282 27.05 -7.14 1.80
CA HIS A 282 26.25 -8.34 1.65
C HIS A 282 27.10 -9.55 1.99
N ARG A 283 26.54 -10.48 2.77
CA ARG A 283 27.26 -11.69 3.16
C ARG A 283 26.41 -12.93 2.92
N CYS A 284 27.00 -13.88 2.21
CA CYS A 284 26.40 -15.17 1.93
C CYS A 284 26.33 -16.00 3.21
N TYR A 285 25.14 -16.48 3.55
CA TYR A 285 24.92 -17.34 4.72
C TYR A 285 25.55 -18.72 4.54
N PHE A 286 25.59 -19.25 3.31
CA PHE A 286 26.09 -20.60 3.03
C PHE A 286 27.61 -20.68 2.90
N CYS A 287 28.23 -19.92 1.97
CA CYS A 287 29.67 -19.99 1.70
C CYS A 287 30.50 -18.89 2.38
N ASN A 288 29.88 -18.00 3.16
CA ASN A 288 30.53 -16.84 3.80
C ASN A 288 31.17 -15.81 2.85
N HIS A 289 30.90 -15.88 1.54
CA HIS A 289 31.29 -14.84 0.59
C HIS A 289 30.80 -13.45 1.04
N GLU A 290 31.67 -12.45 0.99
CA GLU A 290 31.36 -11.06 1.35
C GLU A 290 31.53 -10.16 0.13
N GLN A 291 30.44 -9.48 -0.24
CA GLN A 291 30.41 -8.48 -1.31
C GLN A 291 30.24 -7.09 -0.69
N LYS A 292 31.03 -6.13 -1.18
CA LYS A 292 30.95 -4.72 -0.75
C LYS A 292 30.71 -3.83 -1.95
N GLU A 293 29.69 -2.99 -1.86
CA GLU A 293 29.39 -1.98 -2.86
C GLU A 293 29.57 -0.60 -2.24
N LYS A 294 30.39 0.25 -2.87
CA LYS A 294 30.70 1.58 -2.35
C LYS A 294 29.49 2.49 -2.56
N TYR A 295 29.07 3.19 -1.51
CA TYR A 295 28.10 4.29 -1.62
C TYR A 295 28.68 5.60 -1.07
N THR A 296 28.26 6.71 -1.68
CA THR A 296 28.67 8.05 -1.28
C THR A 296 27.60 8.66 -0.38
N ILE A 297 28.01 9.29 0.71
CA ILE A 297 27.14 9.98 1.65
C ILE A 297 27.18 11.47 1.33
N ALA A 298 26.04 12.03 0.95
CA ALA A 298 25.91 13.45 0.64
C ALA A 298 26.29 14.34 1.83
N ARG A 299 26.78 15.54 1.54
CA ARG A 299 27.15 16.54 2.55
C ARG A 299 25.95 16.92 3.42
N LEU A 300 26.21 17.21 4.68
CA LEU A 300 25.17 17.69 5.60
C LEU A 300 24.71 19.09 5.17
N ALA A 301 23.40 19.28 4.99
CA ALA A 301 22.84 20.58 4.64
C ALA A 301 22.98 21.56 5.82
N THR A 302 23.52 22.75 5.56
CA THR A 302 23.50 23.85 6.52
C THR A 302 22.19 24.62 6.35
N SER A 303 21.27 24.47 7.31
CA SER A 303 20.10 25.34 7.39
C SER A 303 20.55 26.75 7.79
N SER A 304 20.91 27.57 6.81
CA SER A 304 20.99 29.01 6.98
C SER A 304 19.59 29.57 6.76
N GLY A 305 18.97 30.05 7.84
CA GLY A 305 17.73 30.82 7.75
C GLY A 305 17.93 32.02 6.83
N GLY A 306 17.01 32.21 5.88
CA GLY A 306 17.03 33.32 4.94
C GLY A 306 15.61 33.64 4.47
N SER A 307 15.03 34.65 5.10
CA SER A 307 13.76 35.28 4.77
C SER A 307 13.72 35.81 3.32
N SER A 308 12.53 35.74 2.70
CA SER A 308 11.97 36.68 1.71
C SER A 308 12.91 37.37 0.71
N GLY A 309 12.77 37.04 -0.57
CA GLY A 309 13.37 37.83 -1.67
C GLY A 309 12.88 37.37 -3.04
N SER A 310 11.71 37.86 -3.43
CA SER A 310 11.23 37.86 -4.81
C SER A 310 12.12 38.73 -5.70
N SER A 311 12.72 38.16 -6.75
CA SER A 311 13.04 38.90 -7.98
C SER A 311 13.25 37.96 -9.16
N SER A 312 12.36 38.11 -10.13
CA SER A 312 12.42 37.65 -11.51
C SER A 312 13.56 38.32 -12.29
N SER A 313 14.21 37.58 -13.20
CA SER A 313 14.36 37.96 -14.62
C SER A 313 15.27 37.03 -15.44
N SER A 314 14.66 36.39 -16.44
CA SER A 314 15.08 36.22 -17.85
C SER A 314 16.49 35.75 -18.26
N ALA A 315 16.47 34.56 -18.88
CA ALA A 315 16.94 34.20 -20.24
C ALA A 315 18.38 34.48 -20.68
N SER A 316 19.09 33.41 -21.08
CA SER A 316 19.55 33.23 -22.47
C SER A 316 20.15 31.84 -22.70
N SER A 317 20.00 31.40 -23.94
CA SER A 317 20.19 30.07 -24.51
C SER A 317 21.56 29.86 -25.14
N SER A 318 22.12 28.65 -25.01
CA SER A 318 22.98 27.91 -25.96
C SER A 318 23.51 26.68 -25.20
N GLY A 319 23.73 25.48 -25.71
CA GLY A 319 23.59 24.85 -27.02
C GLY A 319 24.20 23.45 -26.85
N SER A 320 23.39 22.41 -27.10
CA SER A 320 23.71 21.00 -27.43
C SER A 320 25.01 20.34 -26.91
N SER A 321 24.84 19.21 -26.20
CA SER A 321 25.55 17.95 -26.51
C SER A 321 24.91 16.74 -25.79
N TRP A 322 24.30 15.88 -26.61
CA TRP A 322 24.17 14.43 -26.45
C TRP A 322 25.22 13.72 -25.57
N SER A 323 24.76 13.00 -24.54
CA SER A 323 25.42 11.78 -24.08
C SER A 323 24.42 10.90 -23.35
N SER A 324 24.30 9.68 -23.86
CA SER A 324 23.59 8.55 -23.29
C SER A 324 24.31 8.01 -22.06
N SER A 325 23.61 7.88 -20.93
CA SER A 325 23.98 6.96 -19.83
C SER A 325 22.78 6.70 -18.90
N SER A 326 22.30 5.45 -18.98
CA SER A 326 21.96 4.57 -17.86
C SER A 326 21.73 5.14 -16.45
N GLY A 327 20.59 4.74 -15.87
CA GLY A 327 20.57 4.10 -14.54
C GLY A 327 20.36 5.00 -13.33
N GLY A 328 19.28 4.74 -12.59
CA GLY A 328 19.06 5.30 -11.24
C GLY A 328 17.64 5.08 -10.77
N SER A 329 17.32 3.90 -10.26
CA SER A 329 16.09 3.65 -9.51
C SER A 329 16.34 4.03 -8.05
N SER A 330 15.75 5.12 -7.59
CA SER A 330 15.76 5.51 -6.18
C SER A 330 14.82 4.59 -5.40
N GLY A 331 15.38 3.65 -4.64
CA GLY A 331 14.71 2.93 -3.57
C GLY A 331 14.63 3.84 -2.34
N GLY A 332 13.42 4.25 -1.96
CA GLY A 332 13.16 4.97 -0.72
C GLY A 332 12.84 3.97 0.39
N GLY A 333 13.72 3.88 1.38
CA GLY A 333 13.49 3.20 2.64
C GLY A 333 13.53 4.18 3.80
N GLY A 334 12.76 3.90 4.85
CA GLY A 334 13.03 4.41 6.21
C GLY A 334 11.91 5.22 6.86
N ALA A 335 11.09 4.55 7.67
CA ALA A 335 10.61 5.08 8.96
C ALA A 335 10.19 3.89 9.84
N GLY A 336 11.17 3.33 10.56
CA GLY A 336 10.91 2.45 11.71
C GLY A 336 11.04 3.28 12.98
N SER A 337 9.95 3.39 13.73
CA SER A 337 9.94 3.87 15.11
C SER A 337 9.74 2.67 16.04
N SER A 338 10.76 2.34 16.84
CA SER A 338 10.53 2.04 18.26
C SER A 338 10.13 3.37 18.91
N TRP A 339 9.17 3.51 19.79
CA TRP A 339 8.76 2.71 20.95
C TRP A 339 7.24 2.68 21.08
#